data_AF-A0A445AFF4-F1
#
_entry.id   AF-A0A445AFF4-F1
#
_cell.length_a   1.000
_cell.length_b   1.000
_cell.length_c   1.000
_cell.angle_alpha   90.00
_cell.angle_beta   90.00
_cell.angle_gamma   90.00
#
_symmetry.space_group_name_H-M   'P 1'
#
loop_
_entity.id
_entity.type
_entity.pdbx_description
1 polymer ?
#
loop_
_entity_poly.entity_id
_entity_poly.type
_entity_poly.pdbx_seq_one_letter_code
_entity_poly.pdbx_strand_id
1 'polypeptide(L)'
;MDLIKEHLKHKYLVKSYAEEIVDPFLKSKIDPSCWNLFVDIAHRCLVVDGRERPDMGEVEVELEHALQLQEEADSKYEPNANS
;
A
#
# COMPACT_ATOMS: atom_id res chain seq x y z
N MET A 1 21.13 -0.15 -16.01
CA MET A 1 21.38 -0.19 -14.54
C MET A 1 20.99 1.12 -13.86
N ASP A 2 21.13 2.28 -14.50
CA ASP A 2 20.88 3.57 -13.83
C ASP A 2 19.39 3.95 -13.74
N LEU A 3 18.58 3.64 -14.76
CA LEU A 3 17.13 3.93 -14.76
C LEU A 3 16.37 3.13 -13.67
N ILE A 4 16.77 1.89 -13.42
CA ILE A 4 16.17 1.04 -12.36
C ILE A 4 16.49 1.62 -10.98
N LYS A 5 17.71 2.12 -10.77
CA LYS A 5 18.10 2.77 -9.50
C LYS A 5 17.31 4.04 -9.25
N GLU A 6 17.04 4.83 -10.30
CA GLU A 6 16.24 6.05 -10.20
C GLU A 6 14.77 5.75 -9.88
N HIS A 7 14.19 4.76 -10.57
CA HIS A 7 12.83 4.30 -10.28
C HIS A 7 12.70 3.75 -8.85
N LEU A 8 13.67 2.93 -8.40
CA LEU A 8 13.74 2.43 -7.02
C LEU A 8 13.87 3.56 -6.00
N LYS A 9 14.69 4.59 -6.30
CA LYS A 9 14.85 5.75 -5.42
C LYS A 9 13.55 6.52 -5.30
N HIS A 10 12.84 6.75 -6.40
CA HIS A 10 11.54 7.43 -6.38
C HIS A 10 10.52 6.63 -5.56
N LYS A 11 10.44 5.31 -5.78
CA LYS A 11 9.55 4.42 -5.00
C LYS A 11 9.87 4.45 -3.51
N TYR A 12 11.15 4.43 -3.14
CA TYR A 12 11.57 4.52 -1.74
C TYR A 12 11.20 5.87 -1.10
N LEU A 13 11.39 6.99 -1.82
CA LEU A 13 11.02 8.32 -1.34
C LEU A 13 9.51 8.45 -1.10
N VAL A 14 8.69 7.95 -2.03
CA VAL A 14 7.22 7.96 -1.88
C VAL A 14 6.81 7.16 -0.66
N LYS A 15 7.40 5.97 -0.46
CA LYS A 15 7.15 5.16 0.73
C LYS A 15 7.52 5.90 2.02
N SER A 16 8.71 6.50 2.07
CA SER A 16 9.16 7.28 3.23
C SER A 16 8.23 8.46 3.53
N TYR A 17 7.76 9.16 2.50
CA TYR A 17 6.85 10.28 2.68
C TYR A 17 5.46 9.81 3.13
N ALA A 18 4.94 8.72 2.58
CA ALA A 18 3.69 8.11 3.01
C ALA A 18 3.70 7.76 4.51
N GLU A 19 4.82 7.24 5.01
CA GLU A 19 5.04 6.94 6.44
C GLU A 19 4.99 8.16 7.35
N GLU A 20 5.29 9.35 6.83
CA GLU A 20 5.29 10.62 7.57
C GLU A 20 3.91 11.28 7.59
N ILE A 21 3.10 11.09 6.54
CA ILE A 21 1.80 11.75 6.37
C ILE A 21 0.60 10.89 6.79
N VAL A 22 0.79 9.57 6.92
CA VAL A 22 -0.27 8.66 7.37
C VAL A 22 -0.78 9.10 8.74
N ASP A 23 -2.09 9.00 8.94
CA ASP A 23 -2.69 9.27 10.24
C ASP A 23 -2.00 8.43 11.33
N PRO A 24 -1.46 9.06 12.40
CA PRO A 24 -0.68 8.35 13.41
C PRO A 24 -1.45 7.24 14.14
N PHE A 25 -2.78 7.37 14.25
CA PHE A 25 -3.62 6.36 14.87
C PHE A 25 -3.89 5.18 13.94
N LEU A 26 -3.96 5.42 12.62
CA LEU A 26 -4.05 4.35 11.63
C LEU A 26 -2.71 3.63 11.45
N LYS A 27 -1.58 4.34 11.55
CA LYS A 27 -0.23 3.78 11.33
C LYS A 27 0.05 2.51 12.12
N SER A 28 -0.44 2.41 13.36
CA SER A 28 -0.23 1.23 14.22
C SER A 28 -1.23 0.09 13.99
N LYS A 29 -2.22 0.30 13.12
CA LYS A 29 -3.31 -0.64 12.86
C LYS A 29 -3.24 -1.30 11.50
N ILE A 30 -2.51 -0.69 10.56
CA ILE A 30 -2.40 -1.20 9.20
C ILE A 30 -1.32 -2.29 9.15
N ASP A 31 -1.66 -3.44 8.59
CA ASP A 31 -0.71 -4.51 8.31
C ASP A 31 0.37 -4.01 7.32
N PRO A 32 1.66 -4.31 7.53
CA PRO A 32 2.72 -3.86 6.64
C PRO A 32 2.55 -4.27 5.17
N SER A 33 1.94 -5.42 4.89
CA SER A 33 1.70 -5.92 3.53
C SER A 33 0.58 -5.13 2.85
N CYS A 34 -0.53 -4.93 3.56
CA CYS A 34 -1.62 -4.04 3.13
C CYS A 34 -1.08 -2.63 2.84
N TRP A 35 -0.31 -2.07 3.77
CA TRP A 35 0.27 -0.73 3.62
C TRP A 35 1.18 -0.60 2.39
N ASN A 36 2.08 -1.56 2.19
CA ASN A 36 3.00 -1.55 1.05
C ASN A 36 2.25 -1.59 -0.29
N LEU A 37 1.21 -2.42 -0.39
CA LEU A 37 0.41 -2.53 -1.60
C LEU A 37 -0.41 -1.24 -1.82
N PHE A 38 -1.05 -0.72 -0.78
CA PHE A 38 -1.81 0.54 -0.86
C PHE A 38 -0.96 1.72 -1.33
N VAL A 39 0.25 1.90 -0.77
CA VAL A 39 1.17 2.96 -1.17
C VAL A 39 1.66 2.78 -2.61
N ASP A 40 1.84 1.53 -3.06
CA ASP A 40 2.21 1.24 -4.46
C ASP A 40 1.08 1.62 -5.43
N ILE A 41 -0.17 1.28 -5.11
CA ILE A 41 -1.36 1.69 -5.88
C ILE A 41 -1.43 3.22 -5.95
N ALA A 42 -1.35 3.90 -4.80
CA ALA A 42 -1.41 5.35 -4.73
C ALA A 42 -0.28 6.01 -5.53
N HIS A 43 0.94 5.47 -5.47
CA HIS A 43 2.07 5.95 -6.26
C HIS A 43 1.80 5.84 -7.76
N ARG A 44 1.33 4.67 -8.23
CA ARG A 44 1.01 4.44 -9.64
C ARG A 44 -0.15 5.29 -10.15
N CYS A 45 -1.15 5.59 -9.32
CA CYS A 45 -2.23 6.52 -9.67
C CYS A 45 -1.76 7.97 -9.85
N LEU A 46 -0.68 8.36 -9.16
CA LEU A 46 -0.17 9.73 -9.12
C LEU A 46 1.02 9.99 -10.04
N VAL A 47 1.46 9.00 -10.84
CA VAL A 47 2.56 9.21 -11.80
C VAL A 47 2.19 10.28 -12.83
N VAL A 48 3.22 11.01 -13.27
CA VAL A 48 3.07 12.19 -14.15
C VAL A 48 2.57 11.77 -15.53
N ASP A 49 3.11 10.68 -16.09
CA ASP A 49 2.65 10.16 -17.38
C ASP A 49 1.33 9.40 -17.18
N GLY A 50 0.23 9.99 -17.62
CA GLY A 50 -1.09 9.39 -17.50
C GLY A 50 -1.24 8.04 -18.19
N ARG A 51 -0.35 7.68 -19.11
CA ARG A 51 -0.35 6.37 -19.80
C ARG A 51 0.24 5.25 -18.94
N GLU A 52 1.01 5.59 -17.91
CA GLU A 52 1.56 4.63 -16.95
C GLU A 52 0.62 4.40 -15.75
N ARG A 53 -0.48 5.16 -15.66
CA ARG A 53 -1.46 4.99 -14.59
C ARG A 53 -2.27 3.71 -14.83
N PRO A 54 -2.61 2.98 -13.76
CA PRO A 54 -3.51 1.84 -13.87
C PRO A 54 -4.90 2.30 -14.29
N ASP A 55 -5.65 1.43 -14.96
CA ASP A 55 -7.07 1.64 -15.14
C ASP A 55 -7.85 1.42 -13.83
N MET A 56 -9.07 1.93 -13.76
CA MET A 56 -9.85 1.85 -12.52
C MET A 56 -10.24 0.43 -12.12
N GLY A 57 -10.28 -0.53 -13.06
CA GLY A 57 -10.52 -1.93 -12.76
C GLY A 57 -9.30 -2.60 -12.15
N GLU A 58 -8.09 -2.28 -12.64
CA GLU A 58 -6.83 -2.68 -12.00
C GLU A 58 -6.76 -2.13 -10.57
N VAL A 59 -7.08 -0.85 -10.37
CA VAL A 59 -7.12 -0.23 -9.04
C VAL A 59 -8.10 -0.93 -8.11
N GLU A 60 -9.31 -1.26 -8.58
CA GLU A 60 -10.32 -1.97 -7.79
C GLU A 60 -9.80 -3.32 -7.29
N VAL A 61 -9.29 -4.16 -8.20
CA VAL A 61 -8.77 -5.49 -7.87
C VAL A 61 -7.59 -5.42 -6.89
N GLU A 62 -6.70 -4.46 -7.06
CA GLU A 62 -5.55 -4.30 -6.16
C GLU A 62 -5.96 -3.78 -4.77
N LEU A 63 -7.01 -2.96 -4.69
CA LEU A 63 -7.59 -2.53 -3.42
C LEU A 63 -8.32 -3.67 -2.70
N GLU A 64 -9.03 -4.54 -3.43
CA GLU A 64 -9.60 -5.77 -2.86
C GLU A 64 -8.51 -6.67 -2.27
N HIS A 65 -7.37 -6.79 -2.94
CA HIS A 65 -6.22 -7.54 -2.42
C HIS A 65 -5.59 -6.87 -1.20
N ALA A 66 -5.44 -5.54 -1.19
CA ALA A 66 -4.95 -4.81 -0.02
C ALA A 66 -5.88 -5.00 1.19
N LEU A 67 -7.20 -4.97 0.97
CA LEU A 67 -8.20 -5.24 1.99
C LEU A 67 -8.05 -6.67 2.54
N GLN A 68 -7.96 -7.67 1.66
CA GLN A 68 -7.78 -9.06 2.06
C GLN A 68 -6.53 -9.24 2.95
N LEU A 69 -5.40 -8.61 2.60
CA LEU A 69 -4.18 -8.67 3.41
C LEU A 69 -4.40 -8.12 4.82
N GLN A 70 -5.20 -7.06 4.96
CA GLN A 70 -5.55 -6.51 6.27
C GLN A 70 -6.47 -7.44 7.06
N GLU A 71 -7.53 -7.98 6.43
CA GLU A 71 -8.47 -8.90 7.10
C GLU A 71 -7.77 -10.19 7.58
N GLU A 72 -6.84 -10.71 6.78
CA GLU A 72 -6.00 -11.85 7.17
C GLU A 72 -5.04 -11.54 8.33
N ALA A 73 -4.59 -10.29 8.45
CA ALA A 73 -3.79 -9.88 9.59
C ALA A 73 -4.67 -9.74 10.84
N ASP A 74 -5.82 -9.05 10.73
CA ASP A 74 -6.73 -8.80 11.84
C ASP A 74 -7.30 -10.10 12.43
N SER A 75 -7.65 -11.08 11.57
CA SER A 75 -8.15 -12.39 12.00
C SER A 75 -7.12 -13.21 12.80
N LYS A 76 -5.81 -12.99 12.60
CA LYS A 76 -4.75 -13.62 13.41
C LYS A 76 -4.65 -13.02 14.82
N TYR A 77 -5.21 -11.83 15.03
CA TYR A 77 -5.17 -11.12 16.30
C TYR A 77 -6.45 -11.28 17.13
N GLU A 78 -7.48 -11.99 16.65
CA GLU A 78 -8.61 -12.37 17.51
C GLU A 78 -8.15 -13.43 18.54
N PRO A 79 -8.06 -13.08 19.84
CA PRO A 79 -7.86 -14.08 20.87
C PRO A 79 -9.21 -14.75 21.09
N ASN A 80 -9.37 -15.99 20.63
CA ASN A 80 -10.31 -17.00 21.15
C ASN A 80 -11.35 -16.48 22.16
N ALA A 81 -12.36 -15.76 21.68
CA ALA A 81 -13.47 -15.25 22.49
C ALA A 81 -14.52 -16.34 22.71
N ASN A 82 -14.09 -17.45 23.32
CA ASN A 82 -14.94 -18.53 23.79
C ASN A 82 -14.17 -19.39 24.81
N SER A 83 -14.06 -18.86 26.03
CA SER A 83 -14.03 -19.62 27.28
C SER A 83 -15.21 -19.20 28.15
#